data_AF-A0A7X5LHZ9-F1
#
_entry.id   AF-A0A7X5LHZ9-F1
#
_cell.length_a   1.000
_cell.length_b   1.000
_cell.length_c   1.000
_cell.angle_alpha   90.00
_cell.angle_beta   90.00
_cell.angle_gamma   90.00
#
_symmetry.space_group_name_H-M   'P 1'
#
loop_
_entity.id
_entity.type
_entity.pdbx_description
1 polymer ?
#
loop_
_entity_poly.entity_id
_entity_poly.type
_entity_poly.pdbx_seq_one_letter_code
_entity_poly.pdbx_strand_id
1 'polypeptide(L)'
;MSISRRVTLSTLLGLSLTLLAGTASAKGYPVAIEDQLIAVCKAIKSDNRLALIRAVKKTRLSYRELNKGLVCNGQDMLTFALTHNATSTSQLIARRTNTQVGTLTAQY
;
A
#
# COMPACT_ATOMS: atom_id res chain seq x y z
N MET A 1 38.75 58.15 23.61
CA MET A 1 37.31 57.80 23.64
C MET A 1 36.98 57.04 22.37
N SER A 2 36.88 55.72 22.45
CA SER A 2 36.45 54.89 21.32
C SER A 2 35.83 53.57 21.82
N ILE A 3 34.87 53.11 21.01
CA ILE A 3 34.27 51.77 20.95
C ILE A 3 33.18 51.49 22.00
N SER A 4 31.99 51.94 21.62
CA SER A 4 30.71 51.39 22.06
C SER A 4 30.58 49.96 21.50
N ARG A 5 30.67 48.95 22.38
CA ARG A 5 30.42 47.55 22.02
C ARG A 5 28.97 47.23 22.39
N ARG A 6 28.04 47.51 21.48
CA ARG A 6 26.64 47.07 21.63
C ARG A 6 26.61 45.56 21.40
N VAL A 7 26.66 44.79 22.48
CA VAL A 7 26.38 43.36 22.46
C VAL A 7 24.87 43.19 22.37
N THR A 8 24.34 43.12 21.16
CA THR A 8 22.95 42.70 20.94
C THR A 8 22.87 41.19 21.21
N LEU A 9 22.39 40.82 22.40
CA LEU A 9 21.98 39.45 22.70
C LEU A 9 20.79 39.08 21.80
N SER A 10 21.08 38.32 20.74
CA SER A 10 20.05 37.70 19.91
C SER A 10 19.47 36.51 20.66
N THR A 11 18.27 36.67 21.22
CA THR A 11 17.50 35.57 21.82
C THR A 11 17.01 34.63 20.72
N LEU A 12 17.66 33.48 20.56
CA LEU A 12 17.16 32.37 19.75
C LEU A 12 15.97 31.72 20.47
N LEU A 13 14.74 32.10 20.08
CA LEU A 13 13.54 31.32 20.41
C LEU A 13 13.56 30.03 19.58
N GLY A 14 13.94 28.92 20.20
CA GLY A 14 13.77 27.59 19.62
C GLY A 14 12.30 27.21 19.58
N LEU A 15 11.69 27.25 18.39
CA LEU A 15 10.33 26.77 18.17
C LEU A 15 10.37 25.23 18.13
N SER A 16 10.09 24.58 19.26
CA SER A 16 9.98 23.12 19.34
C SER A 16 8.65 22.66 18.73
N LEU A 17 8.68 22.35 17.43
CA LEU A 17 7.56 21.74 16.71
C LEU A 17 7.40 20.28 17.17
N THR A 18 6.56 20.05 18.18
CA THR A 18 6.19 18.70 18.60
C THR A 18 5.25 18.11 17.55
N LEU A 19 5.77 17.21 16.72
CA LEU A 19 4.93 16.38 15.85
C LEU A 19 4.11 15.43 16.73
N LEU A 20 2.83 15.74 16.92
CA LEU A 20 1.86 14.78 17.45
C LEU A 20 1.65 13.71 16.37
N ALA A 21 2.43 12.64 16.42
CA ALA A 21 2.19 11.45 15.62
C ALA A 21 0.86 10.84 16.06
N GLY A 22 -0.22 11.16 15.34
CA GLY A 22 -1.52 10.53 15.57
C GLY A 22 -1.38 9.03 15.38
N THR A 23 -1.65 8.25 16.43
CA THR A 23 -1.74 6.80 16.33
C THR A 23 -2.96 6.46 15.48
N ALA A 24 -2.75 6.20 14.20
CA ALA A 24 -3.78 5.65 13.33
C ALA A 24 -4.20 4.29 13.90
N SER A 25 -5.31 4.27 14.62
CA SER A 25 -5.88 3.04 15.17
C SER A 25 -6.52 2.28 14.01
N ALA A 26 -5.76 1.36 13.40
CA ALA A 26 -6.31 0.41 12.46
C ALA A 26 -7.27 -0.49 13.25
N LYS A 27 -8.59 -0.29 13.07
CA LYS A 27 -9.60 -1.21 13.61
C LYS A 27 -9.32 -2.57 12.97
N GLY A 28 -8.73 -3.48 13.75
CA GLY A 28 -8.45 -4.84 13.32
C GLY A 28 -9.73 -5.46 12.79
N TYR A 29 -9.70 -5.95 11.56
CA TYR A 29 -10.80 -6.72 11.03
C TYR A 29 -10.96 -8.03 11.85
N PRO A 30 -12.14 -8.67 11.86
CA PRO A 30 -12.32 -9.96 12.55
C PRO A 30 -11.24 -10.96 12.10
N VAL A 31 -10.59 -11.66 13.03
CA VAL A 31 -9.48 -12.61 12.74
C VAL A 31 -9.82 -13.56 11.56
N ALA A 32 -11.09 -13.95 11.43
CA ALA A 32 -11.56 -14.81 10.35
C ALA A 32 -11.40 -14.24 8.93
N ILE A 33 -11.35 -12.91 8.73
CA ILE A 33 -11.12 -12.32 7.41
C ILE A 33 -9.64 -12.13 7.11
N GLU A 34 -8.78 -11.99 8.13
CA GLU A 34 -7.33 -11.86 7.95
C GLU A 34 -6.75 -13.07 7.19
N ASP A 35 -7.08 -14.29 7.63
CA ASP A 35 -6.67 -15.52 6.94
C ASP A 35 -7.15 -15.58 5.49
N GLN A 36 -8.34 -15.03 5.21
CA GLN A 36 -8.90 -15.01 3.87
C GLN A 36 -8.15 -14.01 2.97
N LEU A 37 -7.78 -12.85 3.52
CA LEU A 37 -6.96 -11.85 2.81
C LEU A 37 -5.54 -12.37 2.56
N ILE A 38 -4.93 -13.05 3.53
CA ILE A 38 -3.65 -13.75 3.35
C ILE A 38 -3.77 -14.81 2.24
N ALA A 39 -4.87 -15.57 2.21
CA ALA A 39 -5.12 -16.56 1.16
C ALA A 39 -5.27 -15.91 -0.22
N VAL A 40 -5.84 -14.71 -0.32
CA VAL A 40 -5.86 -13.93 -1.57
C VAL A 40 -4.43 -13.61 -2.01
N CYS A 41 -3.58 -13.06 -1.14
CA CYS A 41 -2.19 -12.75 -1.49
C CYS A 41 -1.40 -13.99 -1.94
N LYS A 42 -1.55 -15.12 -1.23
CA LYS A 42 -0.94 -16.40 -1.63
C LYS A 42 -1.44 -16.86 -3.01
N ALA A 43 -2.74 -16.72 -3.28
CA ALA A 43 -3.32 -17.09 -4.56
C ALA A 43 -2.86 -16.17 -5.70
N ILE A 44 -2.67 -14.87 -5.45
CA ILE A 44 -2.07 -13.94 -6.43
C ILE A 44 -0.68 -14.43 -6.84
N LYS A 45 0.20 -14.68 -5.86
CA LYS A 45 1.58 -15.14 -6.08
C LYS A 45 1.67 -16.48 -6.82
N SER A 46 0.68 -17.36 -6.66
CA SER A 46 0.67 -18.70 -7.26
C SER A 46 0.49 -18.72 -8.79
N ASP A 47 0.18 -17.58 -9.40
CA ASP A 47 -0.24 -17.42 -10.80
C ASP A 47 -1.44 -18.28 -11.25
N ASN A 48 -2.18 -18.87 -10.30
CA ASN A 48 -3.33 -19.71 -10.63
C ASN A 48 -4.64 -18.90 -10.58
N ARG A 49 -5.23 -18.63 -11.75
CA ARG A 49 -6.49 -17.86 -11.87
C ARG A 49 -7.64 -18.47 -11.07
N LEU A 50 -7.80 -19.80 -11.11
CA LEU A 50 -8.89 -20.47 -10.39
C LEU A 50 -8.70 -20.37 -8.87
N ALA A 51 -7.46 -20.50 -8.39
CA ALA A 51 -7.15 -20.31 -6.98
C ALA A 51 -7.49 -18.88 -6.54
N LEU A 52 -7.12 -17.87 -7.32
CA LEU A 52 -7.42 -16.48 -7.02
C LEU A 52 -8.93 -16.20 -6.99
N ILE A 53 -9.69 -16.70 -7.98
CA ILE A 53 -11.15 -16.54 -8.01
C ILE A 53 -11.79 -17.15 -6.76
N ARG A 54 -11.36 -18.35 -6.35
CA ARG A 54 -11.88 -19.02 -5.15
C ARG A 54 -11.53 -18.26 -3.88
N ALA A 55 -10.29 -17.79 -3.76
CA ALA A 55 -9.82 -17.03 -2.60
C ALA A 55 -10.62 -15.72 -2.45
N VAL A 56 -10.79 -14.96 -3.54
CA VAL A 56 -11.59 -13.73 -3.54
C VAL A 56 -13.06 -14.02 -3.23
N LYS A 57 -13.66 -15.08 -3.77
CA LYS A 57 -15.05 -15.43 -3.44
C LYS A 57 -15.23 -15.74 -1.96
N LYS A 58 -14.23 -16.33 -1.30
CA LYS A 58 -14.27 -16.67 0.13
C LYS A 58 -14.31 -15.44 1.03
N THR A 59 -13.68 -14.33 0.61
CA THR A 59 -13.72 -13.06 1.36
C THR A 59 -15.08 -12.36 1.30
N ARG A 60 -15.93 -12.73 0.32
CA ARG A 60 -17.18 -12.02 -0.02
C ARG A 60 -16.97 -10.57 -0.45
N LEU A 61 -15.73 -10.19 -0.76
CA LEU A 61 -15.38 -8.88 -1.31
C LEU A 61 -15.18 -8.99 -2.82
N SER A 62 -15.48 -7.91 -3.53
CA SER A 62 -15.17 -7.79 -4.95
C SER A 62 -13.69 -7.51 -5.17
N TYR A 63 -13.20 -7.83 -6.38
CA TYR A 63 -11.85 -7.45 -6.80
C TYR A 63 -11.58 -5.95 -6.66
N ARG A 64 -12.59 -5.10 -6.90
CA ARG A 64 -12.45 -3.65 -6.77
C ARG A 64 -12.30 -3.20 -5.32
N GLU A 65 -13.02 -3.82 -4.39
CA GLU A 65 -12.89 -3.52 -2.96
C GLU A 65 -11.53 -3.97 -2.43
N LEU A 66 -11.10 -5.18 -2.79
CA LEU A 66 -9.76 -5.67 -2.44
C LEU A 66 -8.68 -4.77 -3.03
N ASN A 67 -8.78 -4.37 -4.30
CA ASN A 67 -7.77 -3.52 -4.94
C ASN A 67 -7.65 -2.12 -4.32
N LYS A 68 -8.67 -1.64 -3.59
CA LYS A 68 -8.63 -0.33 -2.93
C LYS A 68 -7.85 -0.34 -1.60
N GLY A 69 -7.67 -1.50 -0.97
CA GLY A 69 -7.14 -1.54 0.40
C GLY A 69 -6.35 -2.78 0.80
N LEU A 70 -6.40 -3.88 0.04
CA LEU A 70 -5.57 -5.05 0.30
C LEU A 70 -4.14 -4.77 -0.18
N VAL A 71 -3.21 -4.89 0.76
CA VAL A 71 -1.76 -4.78 0.53
C VAL A 71 -1.12 -6.12 0.86
N CYS A 72 -0.45 -6.71 -0.12
CA CYS A 72 0.31 -7.96 0.00
C CYS A 72 1.79 -7.63 0.15
N ASN A 73 2.38 -7.89 1.33
CA ASN A 73 3.79 -7.58 1.63
C ASN A 73 4.23 -6.15 1.25
N GLY A 74 3.37 -5.16 1.52
CA GLY A 74 3.66 -3.75 1.20
C GLY A 74 3.33 -3.31 -0.23
N GLN A 75 2.80 -4.20 -1.08
CA GLN A 75 2.44 -3.90 -2.47
C GLN A 75 0.93 -4.09 -2.70
N ASP A 76 0.32 -3.28 -3.56
CA ASP A 76 -1.05 -3.52 -4.00
C ASP A 76 -1.15 -4.83 -4.81
N MET A 77 -2.37 -5.33 -4.99
CA MET A 77 -2.62 -6.63 -5.64
C MET A 77 -1.97 -6.77 -7.02
N LEU A 78 -2.03 -5.73 -7.87
CA LEU A 78 -1.52 -5.80 -9.23
C LEU A 78 0.01 -5.74 -9.23
N THR A 79 0.59 -4.79 -8.50
CA THR A 79 2.04 -4.68 -8.35
C THR A 79 2.63 -5.97 -7.78
N PHE A 80 2.04 -6.52 -6.73
CA PHE A 80 2.48 -7.77 -6.11
C PHE A 80 2.42 -8.96 -7.09
N ALA A 81 1.41 -9.01 -7.96
CA ALA A 81 1.34 -10.05 -8.99
C ALA A 81 2.49 -9.91 -9.99
N LEU A 82 2.76 -8.68 -10.47
CA LEU A 82 3.80 -8.40 -11.46
C LEU A 82 5.20 -8.67 -10.91
N THR A 83 5.51 -8.23 -9.68
CA THR A 83 6.82 -8.43 -9.04
C THR A 83 7.12 -9.89 -8.70
N HIS A 84 6.09 -10.74 -8.66
CA HIS A 84 6.20 -12.18 -8.45
C HIS A 84 6.01 -13.02 -9.73
N ASN A 85 6.12 -12.43 -10.92
CA ASN A 85 5.96 -13.11 -12.22
C ASN A 85 4.59 -13.80 -12.40
N ALA A 86 3.57 -13.34 -11.70
CA ALA A 86 2.23 -13.92 -11.75
C ALA A 86 1.40 -13.28 -12.88
N THR A 87 1.70 -13.70 -14.11
CA THR A 87 1.15 -13.12 -15.36
C THR A 87 -0.35 -13.36 -15.52
N SER A 88 -0.81 -14.57 -15.28
CA SER A 88 -2.22 -14.96 -15.41
C SER A 88 -3.11 -14.27 -14.37
N THR A 89 -2.62 -14.14 -13.13
CA THR A 89 -3.34 -13.45 -12.05
C THR A 89 -3.27 -11.93 -12.19
N SER A 90 -2.14 -11.34 -12.57
CA SER A 90 -2.03 -9.89 -12.83
C SER A 90 -3.01 -9.44 -13.91
N GLN A 91 -3.08 -10.14 -15.05
CA GLN A 91 -4.05 -9.84 -16.09
C GLN A 91 -5.50 -10.04 -15.62
N LEU A 92 -5.77 -11.01 -14.74
CA LEU A 92 -7.11 -11.20 -14.17
C LEU A 92 -7.49 -10.03 -13.27
N ILE A 93 -6.59 -9.61 -12.38
CA ILE A 93 -6.78 -8.48 -11.47
C ILE A 93 -7.10 -7.24 -12.29
N ALA A 94 -6.24 -6.87 -13.23
CA ALA A 94 -6.42 -5.67 -14.04
C ALA A 94 -7.75 -5.62 -14.81
N ARG A 95 -8.15 -6.74 -15.43
CA ARG A 95 -9.47 -6.85 -16.09
C ARG A 95 -10.64 -6.68 -15.12
N ARG A 96 -10.51 -7.11 -13.86
CA ARG A 96 -11.59 -7.06 -12.87
C ARG A 96 -11.64 -5.71 -12.12
N THR A 97 -10.52 -5.02 -12.04
CA THR A 97 -10.38 -3.74 -11.34
C THR A 97 -10.53 -2.54 -12.28
N ASN A 98 -10.59 -2.77 -13.60
CA ASN A 98 -10.46 -1.73 -14.63
C ASN A 98 -9.17 -0.90 -14.48
N THR A 99 -8.16 -1.47 -13.81
CA THR A 99 -6.83 -0.88 -13.75
C THR A 99 -6.18 -1.17 -15.10
N GLN A 100 -5.81 -0.14 -15.84
CA GLN A 100 -5.05 -0.33 -17.06
C GLN A 100 -3.74 -1.06 -16.68
N VAL A 101 -3.47 -2.24 -17.27
CA VAL A 101 -2.09 -2.77 -17.40
C VAL A 101 -1.31 -1.96 -18.45
N GLY A 102 -1.76 -0.73 -18.74
CA GLY A 102 -1.13 0.21 -19.64
C GLY A 102 0.04 0.84 -18.92
N THR A 103 1.08 0.03 -18.70
CA THR A 103 2.41 0.58 -18.57
C THR A 103 2.71 1.32 -19.87
N LEU A 104 2.99 2.62 -19.77
CA LEU A 104 3.77 3.29 -20.80
C LEU A 104 5.18 2.69 -20.70
N THR A 105 5.39 1.52 -21.30
CA THR A 105 6.72 0.91 -21.38
C THR A 105 7.55 1.77 -22.32
N ALA A 106 8.41 2.62 -21.79
CA ALA A 106 9.54 3.13 -22.55
C ALA A 106 10.46 1.94 -22.84
N GLN A 107 10.66 1.62 -24.11
CA GLN A 107 11.76 0.76 -24.52
C GLN A 107 13.01 1.64 -24.62
N TYR A 108 14.09 1.22 -23.98
CA TYR A 108 15.42 1.78 -24.11
C TYR A 108 16.35 0.72 -24.70
#